data_AF-A0AA86M910-F1
#
_entry.id   AF-A0AA86M910-F1
#
_cell.length_a   1.000
_cell.length_b   1.000
_cell.length_c   1.000
_cell.angle_alpha   90.00
_cell.angle_beta   90.00
_cell.angle_gamma   90.00
#
_symmetry.space_group_name_H-M   'P 1'
#
loop_
_entity.id
_entity.type
_entity.pdbx_description
1 polymer ?
#
loop_
_entity_poly.entity_id
_entity_poly.type
_entity_poly.pdbx_seq_one_letter_code
_entity_poly.pdbx_strand_id
1 'polypeptide(L)'
;MFSEFSLFDMMYVALVGVALGIVVARSHFLKSLASQKKSSSSDRLKVRDQWKDQLREQARDVKSFNDVVRSHLHSVKQESEESALRLIGHLSSAHQHTMSVLSSAREAVDSSSRWIQASSHRLDEQTRMLEQLDSVAVAKGEHDSFQRKSLGNLKSEIQGLMPMVELVEHIANQTNLLALNASIEAARAGNVGRGFTVVAENVFKLSEQASDAANQIRSGIQQVADTLSKEVESALSQLDGDQTRDRVLTIAQKVKELGGQFSALLSDTQHLSESLTSYASQLQNSIADALGVLQTQDIMRQQIEHIEDALRTLDEHVEDWDEQLTQTPDNPELLPSLGEKMDVLFNRYVMHQQRNAHLLAIGKAPGETGLPRVELF
;
A
#
# COMPACT_ATOMS: atom_id res chain seq x y z
N MET A 1 -13.08 -14.55 12.21
CA MET A 1 -13.84 -15.10 13.36
C MET A 1 -13.97 -16.65 13.33
N PHE A 2 -13.46 -17.37 12.32
CA PHE A 2 -13.52 -18.85 12.27
C PHE A 2 -12.20 -19.58 12.57
N SER A 3 -11.10 -18.90 12.91
CA SER A 3 -9.78 -19.53 13.16
C SER A 3 -9.41 -19.71 14.63
N GLU A 4 -9.98 -18.94 15.55
CA GLU A 4 -9.64 -19.03 16.99
C GLU A 4 -10.15 -20.33 17.64
N PHE A 5 -11.19 -20.95 17.08
CA PHE A 5 -11.78 -22.18 17.64
C PHE A 5 -10.91 -23.41 17.38
N SER A 6 -10.17 -23.47 16.26
CA SER A 6 -9.37 -24.64 15.88
C SER A 6 -8.10 -24.82 16.72
N LEU A 7 -7.46 -23.72 17.11
CA LEU A 7 -6.14 -23.77 17.75
C LEU A 7 -6.25 -24.02 19.26
N PHE A 8 -7.31 -23.48 19.89
CA PHE A 8 -7.63 -23.75 21.28
C PHE A 8 -8.09 -25.20 21.47
N ASP A 9 -8.87 -25.75 20.53
CA ASP A 9 -9.29 -27.16 20.56
C ASP A 9 -8.11 -28.11 20.34
N MET A 10 -7.17 -27.82 19.43
CA MET A 10 -5.94 -28.62 19.30
C MET A 10 -5.08 -28.57 20.57
N MET A 11 -4.92 -27.40 21.18
CA MET A 11 -4.13 -27.24 22.41
C MET A 11 -4.80 -27.94 23.61
N TYR A 12 -6.13 -27.90 23.68
CA TYR A 12 -6.90 -28.60 24.70
C TYR A 12 -6.80 -30.13 24.49
N VAL A 13 -6.89 -30.61 23.27
CA VAL A 13 -6.73 -32.03 22.93
C VAL A 13 -5.31 -32.52 23.23
N ALA A 14 -4.27 -31.74 22.92
CA ALA A 14 -2.88 -32.10 23.24
C ALA A 14 -2.62 -32.12 24.76
N LEU A 15 -3.06 -31.10 25.50
CA LEU A 15 -2.91 -31.05 26.96
C LEU A 15 -3.71 -32.17 27.67
N VAL A 16 -4.93 -32.44 27.19
CA VAL A 16 -5.77 -33.53 27.70
C VAL A 16 -5.16 -34.88 27.34
N GLY A 17 -4.62 -35.03 26.13
CA GLY A 17 -3.93 -36.24 25.65
C GLY A 17 -2.69 -36.57 26.49
N VAL A 18 -1.84 -35.60 26.78
CA VAL A 18 -0.65 -35.77 27.63
C VAL A 18 -1.03 -36.07 29.08
N ALA A 19 -2.03 -35.38 29.63
CA ALA A 19 -2.52 -35.65 30.98
C ALA A 19 -3.16 -37.05 31.08
N LEU A 20 -3.91 -37.49 30.08
CA LEU A 20 -4.44 -38.85 29.99
C LEU A 20 -3.33 -39.88 29.81
N GLY A 21 -2.33 -39.62 28.97
CA GLY A 21 -1.17 -40.48 28.76
C GLY A 21 -0.43 -40.74 30.06
N ILE A 22 -0.11 -39.69 30.83
CA ILE A 22 0.55 -39.81 32.15
C ILE A 22 -0.32 -40.57 33.17
N VAL A 23 -1.64 -40.35 33.15
CA VAL A 23 -2.58 -41.04 34.05
C VAL A 23 -2.72 -42.52 33.70
N VAL A 24 -2.80 -42.85 32.41
CA VAL A 24 -2.89 -44.22 31.89
C VAL A 24 -1.58 -44.96 32.15
N ALA A 25 -0.44 -44.36 31.82
CA ALA A 25 0.91 -44.82 32.15
C ALA A 25 1.06 -45.15 33.64
N ARG A 26 0.63 -44.24 34.52
CA ARG A 26 0.64 -44.45 35.97
C ARG A 26 -0.25 -45.62 36.39
N SER A 27 -1.43 -45.78 35.77
CA SER A 27 -2.36 -46.87 36.07
C SER A 27 -1.84 -48.24 35.62
N HIS A 28 -1.15 -48.29 34.48
CA HIS A 28 -0.52 -49.49 33.93
C HIS A 28 0.72 -49.89 34.72
N PHE A 29 1.56 -48.92 35.09
CA PHE A 29 2.71 -49.14 35.96
C PHE A 29 2.32 -49.72 37.33
N LEU A 30 1.25 -49.19 37.95
CA LEU A 30 0.73 -49.72 39.21
C LEU A 30 0.18 -51.15 39.06
N LYS A 31 -0.42 -51.49 37.92
CA LYS A 31 -0.88 -52.86 37.62
C LYS A 31 0.28 -53.82 37.35
N SER A 32 1.34 -53.38 36.68
CA SER A 32 2.54 -54.16 36.40
C SER A 32 3.32 -54.49 37.68
N LEU A 33 3.50 -53.50 38.56
CA LEU A 33 4.10 -53.72 39.89
C LEU A 33 3.28 -54.71 40.76
N ALA A 34 1.96 -54.72 40.60
CA ALA A 34 1.08 -55.65 41.32
C ALA A 34 1.15 -57.09 40.80
N SER A 35 1.52 -57.32 39.53
CA SER A 35 1.63 -58.65 38.93
C SER A 35 3.01 -59.31 39.11
N GLN A 36 4.04 -58.53 39.48
CA GLN A 36 5.43 -58.98 39.57
C GLN A 36 5.73 -59.77 40.87
N LYS A 37 5.37 -61.06 40.87
CA LYS A 37 5.42 -61.96 42.06
C LYS A 37 6.81 -62.54 42.43
N LYS A 38 7.88 -62.30 41.63
CA LYS A 38 9.16 -63.05 41.72
C LYS A 38 10.43 -62.25 42.09
N SER A 39 10.37 -60.93 42.23
CA SER A 39 11.55 -60.09 42.55
C SER A 39 11.70 -59.82 44.06
N SER A 40 12.95 -59.68 44.54
CA SER A 40 13.26 -59.25 45.91
C SER A 40 12.54 -57.93 46.23
N SER A 41 12.02 -57.78 47.45
CA SER A 41 11.34 -56.54 47.88
C SER A 41 12.22 -55.29 47.69
N SER A 42 13.54 -55.42 47.85
CA SER A 42 14.52 -54.34 47.63
C SER A 42 14.61 -53.91 46.16
N ASP A 43 14.63 -54.83 45.20
CA ASP A 43 14.83 -54.47 43.79
C ASP A 43 13.57 -53.86 43.17
N ARG A 44 12.38 -54.32 43.60
CA ARG A 44 11.10 -53.67 43.26
C ARG A 44 11.00 -52.24 43.80
N LEU A 45 11.53 -51.98 44.99
CA LEU A 45 11.56 -50.64 45.57
C LEU A 45 12.49 -49.72 44.77
N LYS A 46 13.67 -50.20 44.35
CA LYS A 46 14.63 -49.44 43.53
C LYS A 46 14.05 -49.07 42.16
N VAL A 47 13.51 -50.03 41.41
CA VAL A 47 12.90 -49.78 40.09
C VAL A 47 11.71 -48.82 40.22
N ARG A 48 10.89 -48.99 41.25
CA ARG A 48 9.77 -48.07 41.53
C ARG A 48 10.23 -46.65 41.84
N ASP A 49 11.30 -46.49 42.61
CA ASP A 49 11.79 -45.16 42.98
C ASP A 49 12.52 -44.50 41.78
N GLN A 50 13.20 -45.27 40.92
CA GLN A 50 13.72 -44.79 39.63
C GLN A 50 12.61 -44.24 38.71
N TRP A 51 11.53 -45.01 38.52
CA TRP A 51 10.38 -44.55 37.72
C TRP A 51 9.71 -43.31 38.31
N LYS A 52 9.59 -43.20 39.64
CA LYS A 52 9.06 -42.00 40.28
C LYS A 52 9.90 -40.77 39.99
N ASP A 53 11.23 -40.90 40.02
CA ASP A 53 12.12 -39.77 39.78
C ASP A 53 12.11 -39.37 38.30
N GLN A 54 12.11 -40.32 37.37
CA GLN A 54 11.98 -40.00 35.95
C GLN A 54 10.61 -39.39 35.62
N LEU A 55 9.50 -39.91 36.15
CA LEU A 55 8.17 -39.30 35.95
C LEU A 55 8.07 -37.88 36.51
N ARG A 56 8.77 -37.57 37.61
CA ARG A 56 8.86 -36.21 38.16
C ARG A 56 9.69 -35.28 37.29
N GLU A 57 10.74 -35.79 36.67
CA GLU A 57 11.55 -35.06 35.69
C GLU A 57 10.72 -34.77 34.43
N GLN A 58 10.09 -35.79 33.85
CA GLN A 58 9.20 -35.62 32.69
C GLN A 58 8.05 -34.65 32.94
N ALA A 59 7.41 -34.71 34.10
CA ALA A 59 6.36 -33.76 34.45
C ALA A 59 6.86 -32.29 34.50
N ARG A 60 8.13 -32.07 34.89
CA ARG A 60 8.77 -30.74 34.87
C ARG A 60 9.14 -30.32 33.46
N ASP A 61 9.64 -31.25 32.65
CA ASP A 61 10.03 -30.97 31.27
C ASP A 61 8.80 -30.69 30.39
N VAL A 62 7.71 -31.45 30.53
CA VAL A 62 6.44 -31.21 29.82
C VAL A 62 5.88 -29.83 30.13
N LYS A 63 6.03 -29.36 31.38
CA LYS A 63 5.64 -28.00 31.74
C LYS A 63 6.50 -26.98 31.00
N SER A 64 7.82 -27.13 31.05
CA SER A 64 8.78 -26.23 30.40
C SER A 64 8.59 -26.20 28.88
N PHE A 65 8.33 -27.36 28.28
CA PHE A 65 8.00 -27.54 26.87
C PHE A 65 6.72 -26.78 26.49
N ASN A 66 5.65 -26.95 27.27
CA ASN A 66 4.40 -26.21 27.06
C ASN A 66 4.59 -24.70 27.19
N ASP A 67 5.43 -24.25 28.13
CA ASP A 67 5.73 -22.83 28.29
C ASP A 67 6.47 -22.29 27.05
N VAL A 68 7.38 -23.06 26.43
CA VAL A 68 8.04 -22.71 25.16
C VAL A 68 7.03 -22.61 24.02
N VAL A 69 6.18 -23.62 23.83
CA VAL A 69 5.14 -23.59 22.78
C VAL A 69 4.20 -22.40 22.96
N ARG A 70 3.77 -22.12 24.19
CA ARG A 70 2.94 -20.94 24.51
C ARG A 70 3.65 -19.63 24.18
N SER A 71 4.94 -19.52 24.47
CA SER A 71 5.74 -18.33 24.18
C SER A 71 5.87 -18.07 22.68
N HIS A 72 6.11 -19.12 21.87
CA HIS A 72 6.10 -19.00 20.42
C HIS A 72 4.72 -18.63 19.89
N LEU A 73 3.65 -19.27 20.36
CA LEU A 73 2.28 -18.92 19.97
C LEU A 73 1.92 -17.47 20.33
N HIS A 74 2.35 -17.00 21.50
CA HIS A 74 2.17 -15.61 21.90
C HIS A 74 2.92 -14.65 20.97
N SER A 75 4.15 -15.01 20.58
CA SER A 75 4.97 -14.23 19.65
C SER A 75 4.29 -14.13 18.27
N VAL A 76 3.83 -15.25 17.71
CA VAL A 76 3.08 -15.28 16.44
C VAL A 76 1.83 -14.41 16.53
N LYS A 77 1.06 -14.53 17.61
CA LYS A 77 -0.15 -13.74 17.82
C LYS A 77 0.18 -12.24 17.82
N GLN A 78 1.15 -11.81 18.62
CA GLN A 78 1.52 -10.41 18.76
C GLN A 78 2.04 -9.85 17.42
N GLU A 79 2.89 -10.60 16.72
CA GLU A 79 3.44 -10.20 15.43
C GLU A 79 2.36 -10.12 14.33
N SER A 80 1.38 -11.02 14.38
CA SER A 80 0.21 -11.00 13.50
C SER A 80 -0.67 -9.77 13.74
N GLU A 81 -0.97 -9.47 15.00
CA GLU A 81 -1.75 -8.28 15.38
C GLU A 81 -1.04 -6.98 14.98
N GLU A 82 0.27 -6.88 15.26
CA GLU A 82 1.07 -5.71 14.90
C GLU A 82 1.19 -5.54 13.37
N SER A 83 1.38 -6.64 12.64
CA SER A 83 1.42 -6.62 11.17
C SER A 83 0.07 -6.21 10.59
N ALA A 84 -1.04 -6.71 11.12
CA ALA A 84 -2.38 -6.31 10.70
C ALA A 84 -2.64 -4.81 10.93
N LEU A 85 -2.26 -4.28 12.10
CA LEU A 85 -2.40 -2.86 12.41
C LEU A 85 -1.55 -1.98 11.50
N ARG A 86 -0.29 -2.37 11.24
CA ARG A 86 0.59 -1.67 10.29
C ARG A 86 0.00 -1.65 8.88
N LEU A 87 -0.50 -2.79 8.41
CA LEU A 87 -1.14 -2.90 7.10
C LEU A 87 -2.37 -1.99 6.98
N ILE A 88 -3.23 -1.96 8.00
CA ILE A 88 -4.39 -1.04 8.05
C ILE A 88 -3.92 0.42 8.00
N GLY A 89 -2.86 0.77 8.74
CA GLY A 89 -2.29 2.12 8.73
C GLY A 89 -1.78 2.55 7.35
N HIS A 90 -1.03 1.69 6.66
CA HIS A 90 -0.54 1.96 5.30
C HIS A 90 -1.68 2.08 4.29
N LEU A 91 -2.68 1.19 4.36
CA LEU A 91 -3.86 1.24 3.49
C LEU A 91 -4.72 2.49 3.74
N SER A 92 -4.90 2.90 4.99
CA SER A 92 -5.60 4.15 5.35
C SER A 92 -4.87 5.37 4.80
N SER A 93 -3.54 5.40 4.89
CA SER A 93 -2.72 6.49 4.34
C SER A 93 -2.83 6.55 2.82
N ALA A 94 -2.68 5.41 2.13
CA ALA A 94 -2.88 5.30 0.68
C ALA A 94 -4.29 5.76 0.25
N HIS A 95 -5.33 5.40 1.01
CA HIS A 95 -6.69 5.85 0.76
C HIS A 95 -6.83 7.37 0.90
N GLN A 96 -6.27 7.96 1.97
CA GLN A 96 -6.31 9.41 2.19
C GLN A 96 -5.58 10.18 1.07
N HIS A 97 -4.41 9.70 0.64
CA HIS A 97 -3.69 10.30 -0.50
C HIS A 97 -4.50 10.22 -1.79
N THR A 98 -5.13 9.07 -2.06
CA THR A 98 -5.99 8.88 -3.24
C THR A 98 -7.18 9.85 -3.23
N MET A 99 -7.81 10.06 -2.06
CA MET A 99 -8.93 11.00 -1.93
C MET A 99 -8.48 12.46 -2.12
N SER A 100 -7.29 12.84 -1.64
CA SER A 100 -6.72 14.18 -1.85
C SER A 100 -6.47 14.47 -3.34
N VAL A 101 -5.89 13.50 -4.06
CA VAL A 101 -5.72 13.55 -5.53
C VAL A 101 -7.06 13.74 -6.22
N LEU A 102 -8.06 12.95 -5.83
CA LEU A 102 -9.38 13.00 -6.46
C LEU A 102 -10.08 14.35 -6.26
N SER A 103 -9.94 14.95 -5.08
CA SER A 103 -10.48 16.29 -4.80
C SER A 103 -9.79 17.35 -5.66
N SER A 104 -8.45 17.35 -5.67
CA SER A 104 -7.64 18.31 -6.45
C SER A 104 -7.92 18.22 -7.95
N ALA A 105 -8.04 16.98 -8.47
CA ALA A 105 -8.39 16.73 -9.86
C ALA A 105 -9.79 17.25 -10.21
N ARG A 106 -10.78 17.06 -9.34
CA ARG A 106 -12.16 17.58 -9.55
C ARG A 106 -12.20 19.10 -9.56
N GLU A 107 -11.51 19.75 -8.64
CA GLU A 107 -11.42 21.21 -8.59
C GLU A 107 -10.77 21.77 -9.86
N ALA A 108 -9.70 21.14 -10.35
CA ALA A 108 -9.05 21.54 -11.60
C ALA A 108 -9.96 21.34 -12.83
N VAL A 109 -10.73 20.25 -12.89
CA VAL A 109 -11.71 20.01 -13.97
C VAL A 109 -12.80 21.08 -13.95
N ASP A 110 -13.35 21.41 -12.79
CA ASP A 110 -14.39 22.44 -12.67
C ASP A 110 -13.84 23.83 -13.03
N SER A 111 -12.64 24.18 -12.56
CA SER A 111 -11.95 25.42 -12.94
C SER A 111 -11.72 25.51 -14.45
N SER A 112 -11.21 24.42 -15.05
CA SER A 112 -10.99 24.32 -16.49
C SER A 112 -12.29 24.44 -17.28
N SER A 113 -13.38 23.81 -16.84
CA SER A 113 -14.68 23.86 -17.51
C SER A 113 -15.26 25.28 -17.53
N ARG A 114 -15.22 25.98 -16.40
CA ARG A 114 -15.65 27.39 -16.31
C ARG A 114 -14.79 28.28 -17.21
N TRP A 115 -13.49 28.03 -17.24
CA TRP A 115 -12.57 28.77 -18.10
C TRP A 115 -12.84 28.51 -19.59
N ILE A 116 -13.06 27.27 -20.02
CA ILE A 116 -13.37 26.90 -21.41
C ILE A 116 -14.63 27.64 -21.88
N GLN A 117 -15.69 27.63 -21.06
CA GLN A 117 -16.93 28.33 -21.39
C GLN A 117 -16.73 29.84 -21.50
N ALA A 118 -16.02 30.45 -20.55
CA ALA A 118 -15.75 31.88 -20.54
C ALA A 118 -14.88 32.31 -21.73
N SER A 119 -13.82 31.56 -22.03
CA SER A 119 -12.89 31.83 -23.13
C SER A 119 -13.54 31.65 -24.49
N SER A 120 -14.30 30.56 -24.69
CA SER A 120 -15.03 30.32 -25.94
C SER A 120 -16.03 31.44 -26.24
N HIS A 121 -16.82 31.87 -25.24
CA HIS A 121 -17.74 32.99 -25.41
C HIS A 121 -17.01 34.30 -25.75
N ARG A 122 -15.87 34.58 -25.10
CA ARG A 122 -15.08 35.80 -25.36
C ARG A 122 -14.45 35.79 -26.75
N LEU A 123 -13.92 34.66 -27.20
CA LEU A 123 -13.34 34.50 -28.54
C LEU A 123 -14.40 34.68 -29.64
N ASP A 124 -15.61 34.15 -29.45
CA ASP A 124 -16.72 34.36 -30.38
C ASP A 124 -17.17 35.84 -30.41
N GLU A 125 -17.30 36.48 -29.23
CA GLU A 125 -17.63 37.91 -29.14
C GLU A 125 -16.59 38.79 -29.87
N GLN A 126 -15.31 38.50 -29.69
CA GLN A 126 -14.21 39.22 -30.35
C GLN A 126 -14.18 38.99 -31.87
N THR A 127 -14.42 37.74 -32.30
CA THR A 127 -14.52 37.40 -33.72
C THR A 127 -15.65 38.16 -34.39
N ARG A 128 -16.83 38.22 -33.76
CA ARG A 128 -17.98 39.00 -34.27
C ARG A 128 -17.72 40.50 -34.29
N MET A 129 -17.02 41.04 -33.29
CA MET A 129 -16.61 42.44 -33.29
C MET A 129 -15.69 42.76 -34.49
N LEU A 130 -14.77 41.87 -34.84
CA LEU A 130 -13.90 42.05 -36.01
C LEU A 130 -14.67 41.95 -37.33
N GLU A 131 -15.65 41.05 -37.42
CA GLU A 131 -16.53 40.96 -38.60
C GLU A 131 -17.37 42.23 -38.78
N GLN A 132 -17.87 42.80 -37.69
CA GLN A 132 -18.56 44.09 -37.73
C GLN A 132 -17.63 45.21 -38.19
N LEU A 133 -16.40 45.26 -37.69
CA LEU A 133 -15.40 46.25 -38.12
C LEU A 133 -15.08 46.12 -39.62
N ASP A 134 -14.86 44.91 -40.13
CA ASP A 134 -14.62 44.69 -41.56
C ASP A 134 -15.84 45.11 -42.40
N SER A 135 -17.06 44.81 -41.95
CA SER A 135 -18.28 45.23 -42.66
C SER A 135 -18.45 46.75 -42.73
N VAL A 136 -18.08 47.46 -41.66
CA VAL A 136 -18.14 48.93 -41.60
C VAL A 136 -17.07 49.55 -42.51
N ALA A 137 -15.85 49.00 -42.52
CA ALA A 137 -14.79 49.44 -43.42
C ALA A 137 -15.21 49.29 -44.90
N VAL A 138 -15.84 48.15 -45.26
CA VAL A 138 -16.40 47.94 -46.60
C VAL A 138 -17.48 48.99 -46.93
N ALA A 139 -18.41 49.23 -46.01
CA ALA A 139 -19.52 50.17 -46.23
C ALA A 139 -19.06 51.63 -46.38
N LYS A 140 -17.96 52.02 -45.72
CA LYS A 140 -17.35 53.36 -45.88
C LYS A 140 -16.60 53.55 -47.19
N GLY A 141 -16.44 52.50 -48.00
CA GLY A 141 -15.64 52.56 -49.21
C GLY A 141 -14.14 52.65 -48.92
N GLU A 142 -13.71 52.35 -47.69
CA GLU A 142 -12.30 52.18 -47.30
C GLU A 142 -11.77 50.93 -48.02
N HIS A 143 -11.38 51.11 -49.29
CA HIS A 143 -10.83 50.07 -50.17
C HIS A 143 -9.35 49.81 -49.91
N ASP A 144 -8.78 50.38 -48.84
CA ASP A 144 -7.40 50.14 -48.50
C ASP A 144 -7.22 48.65 -48.18
N SER A 145 -6.71 47.93 -49.19
CA SER A 145 -6.43 46.50 -49.14
C SER A 145 -5.62 46.12 -47.90
N PHE A 146 -4.85 47.08 -47.37
CA PHE A 146 -4.01 46.91 -46.20
C PHE A 146 -4.81 46.91 -44.88
N GLN A 147 -5.77 47.82 -44.65
CA GLN A 147 -6.61 47.81 -43.44
C GLN A 147 -7.43 46.52 -43.34
N ARG A 148 -8.06 46.10 -44.43
CA ARG A 148 -8.82 44.84 -44.47
C ARG A 148 -7.91 43.63 -44.22
N LYS A 149 -6.68 43.67 -44.72
CA LYS A 149 -5.68 42.63 -44.45
C LYS A 149 -5.30 42.58 -42.98
N SER A 150 -5.05 43.71 -42.31
CA SER A 150 -4.74 43.73 -40.88
C SER A 150 -5.92 43.28 -40.00
N LEU A 151 -7.17 43.67 -40.33
CA LEU A 151 -8.35 43.14 -39.62
C LEU A 151 -8.53 41.64 -39.84
N GLY A 152 -8.28 41.15 -41.06
CA GLY A 152 -8.29 39.72 -41.39
C GLY A 152 -7.21 38.93 -40.64
N ASN A 153 -6.00 39.47 -40.56
CA ASN A 153 -4.91 38.89 -39.77
C ASN A 153 -5.29 38.84 -38.29
N LEU A 154 -5.83 39.93 -37.72
CA LEU A 154 -6.26 39.97 -36.33
C LEU A 154 -7.33 38.91 -36.04
N LYS A 155 -8.27 38.71 -36.96
CA LYS A 155 -9.29 37.65 -36.87
C LYS A 155 -8.65 36.26 -36.85
N SER A 156 -7.69 36.03 -37.74
CA SER A 156 -6.95 34.76 -37.81
C SER A 156 -6.19 34.48 -36.51
N GLU A 157 -5.56 35.49 -35.91
CA GLU A 157 -4.84 35.34 -34.63
C GLU A 157 -5.79 34.99 -33.47
N ILE A 158 -6.96 35.64 -33.40
CA ILE A 158 -7.97 35.30 -32.38
C ILE A 158 -8.49 33.88 -32.59
N GLN A 159 -8.75 33.47 -33.84
CA GLN A 159 -9.15 32.10 -34.17
C GLN A 159 -8.04 31.08 -33.83
N GLY A 160 -6.76 31.48 -33.90
CA GLY A 160 -5.61 30.67 -33.48
C GLY A 160 -5.59 30.30 -32.00
N LEU A 161 -6.40 30.95 -31.15
CA LEU A 161 -6.56 30.60 -29.74
C LEU A 161 -7.59 29.48 -29.51
N MET A 162 -8.46 29.18 -30.47
CA MET A 162 -9.47 28.12 -30.34
C MET A 162 -8.85 26.73 -30.12
N PRO A 163 -7.81 26.31 -30.87
CA PRO A 163 -7.13 25.04 -30.61
C PRO A 163 -6.56 24.91 -29.19
N MET A 164 -6.19 26.03 -28.56
CA MET A 164 -5.69 26.03 -27.19
C MET A 164 -6.82 25.77 -26.18
N VAL A 165 -8.02 26.28 -26.45
CA VAL A 165 -9.23 25.98 -25.67
C VAL A 165 -9.59 24.49 -25.79
N GLU A 166 -9.55 23.93 -27.01
CA GLU A 166 -9.80 22.50 -27.26
C GLU A 166 -8.80 21.60 -26.54
N LEU A 167 -7.53 22.02 -26.48
CA LEU A 167 -6.50 21.28 -25.76
C LEU A 167 -6.74 21.28 -24.24
N VAL A 168 -7.17 22.40 -23.66
CA VAL A 168 -7.60 22.45 -22.24
C VAL A 168 -8.79 21.52 -22.00
N GLU A 169 -9.77 21.51 -22.91
CA GLU A 169 -10.93 20.61 -22.84
C GLU A 169 -10.50 19.14 -22.86
N HIS A 170 -9.52 18.80 -23.69
CA HIS A 170 -8.97 17.46 -23.76
C HIS A 170 -8.34 17.03 -22.41
N ILE A 171 -7.51 17.88 -21.80
CA ILE A 171 -6.88 17.61 -20.49
C ILE A 171 -7.95 17.44 -19.41
N ALA A 172 -8.96 18.33 -19.37
CA ALA A 172 -10.03 18.27 -18.39
C ALA A 172 -10.83 16.95 -18.50
N ASN A 173 -11.15 16.53 -19.72
CA ASN A 173 -11.84 15.26 -19.97
C ASN A 173 -11.01 14.04 -19.55
N GLN A 174 -9.71 14.02 -19.86
CA GLN A 174 -8.82 12.94 -19.41
C GLN A 174 -8.69 12.90 -17.88
N THR A 175 -8.52 14.06 -17.25
CA THR A 175 -8.46 14.20 -15.79
C THR A 175 -9.73 13.68 -15.13
N ASN A 176 -10.89 13.99 -15.70
CA ASN A 176 -12.18 13.52 -15.22
C ASN A 176 -12.35 11.99 -15.36
N LEU A 177 -11.96 11.41 -16.50
CA LEU A 177 -12.00 9.96 -16.71
C LEU A 177 -11.09 9.22 -15.72
N LEU A 178 -9.92 9.79 -15.43
CA LEU A 178 -8.99 9.22 -14.46
C LEU A 178 -9.48 9.35 -13.03
N ALA A 179 -10.04 10.50 -12.67
CA ALA A 179 -10.71 10.70 -11.39
C ALA A 179 -11.84 9.67 -11.19
N LEU A 180 -12.65 9.41 -12.23
CA LEU A 180 -13.70 8.40 -12.19
C LEU A 180 -13.12 6.98 -12.01
N ASN A 181 -12.12 6.61 -12.83
CA ASN A 181 -11.49 5.29 -12.75
C ASN A 181 -10.79 5.06 -11.41
N ALA A 182 -10.10 6.07 -10.88
CA ALA A 182 -9.47 6.02 -9.57
C ALA A 182 -10.50 5.92 -8.44
N SER A 183 -11.64 6.62 -8.54
CA SER A 183 -12.73 6.51 -7.56
C SER A 183 -13.39 5.13 -7.59
N ILE A 184 -13.58 4.56 -8.78
CA ILE A 184 -14.11 3.19 -8.93
C ILE A 184 -13.12 2.20 -8.33
N GLU A 185 -11.84 2.29 -8.68
CA GLU A 185 -10.83 1.34 -8.24
C GLU A 185 -10.53 1.47 -6.74
N ALA A 186 -10.57 2.68 -6.17
CA ALA A 186 -10.51 2.89 -4.73
C ALA A 186 -11.72 2.28 -3.98
N ALA A 187 -12.91 2.31 -4.57
CA ALA A 187 -14.09 1.63 -4.03
C ALA A 187 -14.04 0.10 -4.22
N ARG A 188 -13.33 -0.37 -5.26
CA ARG A 188 -13.21 -1.78 -5.64
C ARG A 188 -12.05 -2.50 -4.96
N ALA A 189 -10.99 -1.78 -4.59
CA ALA A 189 -9.77 -2.28 -3.95
C ALA A 189 -9.96 -2.76 -2.50
N GLY A 190 -11.15 -3.26 -2.16
CA GLY A 190 -11.36 -4.08 -0.98
C GLY A 190 -10.30 -5.19 -0.92
N ASN A 191 -9.35 -5.02 0.00
CA ASN A 191 -8.31 -5.94 0.44
C ASN A 191 -7.18 -6.33 -0.53
N VAL A 192 -7.03 -5.75 -1.74
CA VAL A 192 -5.90 -6.11 -2.61
C VAL A 192 -5.33 -4.90 -3.37
N GLY A 193 -4.05 -4.58 -3.10
CA GLY A 193 -3.35 -3.38 -3.58
C GLY A 193 -3.10 -3.25 -5.08
N ARG A 194 -3.59 -4.16 -5.93
CA ARG A 194 -3.48 -4.06 -7.40
C ARG A 194 -4.17 -2.83 -7.97
N GLY A 195 -5.29 -2.42 -7.36
CA GLY A 195 -6.02 -1.22 -7.76
C GLY A 195 -5.19 0.06 -7.61
N PHE A 196 -4.43 0.18 -6.51
CA PHE A 196 -3.63 1.36 -6.24
C PHE A 196 -2.42 1.51 -7.19
N THR A 197 -1.81 0.40 -7.62
CA THR A 197 -0.73 0.46 -8.62
C THR A 197 -1.23 0.96 -9.97
N VAL A 198 -2.41 0.49 -10.41
CA VAL A 198 -3.04 0.95 -11.65
C VAL A 198 -3.42 2.42 -11.55
N VAL A 199 -3.91 2.88 -10.39
CA VAL A 199 -4.18 4.31 -10.15
C VAL A 199 -2.90 5.14 -10.20
N ALA A 200 -1.81 4.70 -9.58
CA ALA A 200 -0.54 5.42 -9.58
C ALA A 200 0.04 5.60 -11.00
N GLU A 201 0.04 4.54 -11.81
CA GLU A 201 0.55 4.60 -13.20
C GLU A 201 -0.29 5.55 -14.07
N ASN A 202 -1.61 5.50 -13.89
CA ASN A 202 -2.56 6.35 -14.59
C ASN A 202 -2.44 7.83 -14.20
N VAL A 203 -2.19 8.12 -12.92
CA VAL A 203 -1.89 9.48 -12.44
C VAL A 203 -0.58 10.01 -13.03
N PHE A 204 0.45 9.16 -13.16
CA PHE A 204 1.72 9.54 -13.77
C PHE A 204 1.56 9.94 -15.24
N LYS A 205 0.89 9.09 -16.04
CA LYS A 205 0.63 9.37 -17.46
C LYS A 205 -0.15 10.67 -17.68
N LEU A 206 -1.13 10.94 -16.81
CA LEU A 206 -1.88 12.19 -16.88
C LEU A 206 -1.02 13.40 -16.56
N SER A 207 -0.17 13.30 -15.55
CA SER A 207 0.74 14.38 -15.18
C SER A 207 1.65 14.76 -16.36
N GLU A 208 2.21 13.76 -17.05
CA GLU A 208 3.02 13.96 -18.25
C GLU A 208 2.21 14.63 -19.38
N GLN A 209 1.02 14.11 -19.69
CA GLN A 209 0.13 14.67 -20.72
C GLN A 209 -0.30 16.11 -20.39
N ALA A 210 -0.64 16.41 -19.13
CA ALA A 210 -1.02 17.74 -18.69
C ALA A 210 0.14 18.73 -18.81
N SER A 211 1.35 18.31 -18.43
CA SER A 211 2.58 19.11 -18.58
C SER A 211 2.89 19.43 -20.04
N ASP A 212 2.82 18.43 -20.93
CA ASP A 212 3.08 18.61 -22.36
C ASP A 212 2.06 19.55 -23.01
N ALA A 213 0.78 19.32 -22.71
CA ALA A 213 -0.29 20.16 -23.21
C ALA A 213 -0.18 21.60 -22.68
N ALA A 214 0.17 21.79 -21.40
CA ALA A 214 0.47 23.11 -20.84
C ALA A 214 1.62 23.81 -21.60
N ASN A 215 2.70 23.11 -21.92
CA ASN A 215 3.80 23.70 -22.67
C ASN A 215 3.39 24.11 -24.10
N GLN A 216 2.59 23.29 -24.78
CA GLN A 216 2.05 23.61 -26.10
C GLN A 216 1.12 24.84 -26.06
N ILE A 217 0.22 24.89 -25.08
CA ILE A 217 -0.69 26.02 -24.88
C ILE A 217 0.12 27.30 -24.65
N ARG A 218 1.12 27.26 -23.74
CA ARG A 218 1.99 28.40 -23.44
C ARG A 218 2.69 28.94 -24.69
N SER A 219 3.28 28.05 -25.50
CA SER A 219 3.94 28.44 -26.74
C SER A 219 2.97 29.06 -27.75
N GLY A 220 1.78 28.45 -27.91
CA GLY A 220 0.76 28.92 -28.83
C GLY A 220 0.24 30.31 -28.47
N ILE A 221 -0.07 30.55 -27.19
CA ILE A 221 -0.53 31.86 -26.71
C ILE A 221 0.56 32.92 -26.91
N GLN A 222 1.82 32.59 -26.59
CA GLN A 222 2.92 33.54 -26.75
C GLN A 222 3.06 33.97 -28.22
N GLN A 223 2.99 33.00 -29.13
CA GLN A 223 3.04 33.27 -30.57
C GLN A 223 1.88 34.15 -31.04
N VAL A 224 0.65 33.84 -30.60
CA VAL A 224 -0.54 34.66 -30.93
C VAL A 224 -0.41 36.06 -30.34
N ALA A 225 0.02 36.20 -29.08
CA ALA A 225 0.18 37.50 -28.42
C ALA A 225 1.22 38.39 -29.12
N ASP A 226 2.36 37.82 -29.54
CA ASP A 226 3.42 38.54 -30.24
C ASP A 226 2.96 38.97 -31.64
N THR A 227 2.22 38.11 -32.34
CA THR A 227 1.72 38.40 -33.69
C THR A 227 0.59 39.44 -33.63
N LEU A 228 -0.34 39.28 -32.69
CA LEU A 228 -1.41 40.23 -32.45
C LEU A 228 -0.88 41.62 -32.13
N SER A 229 0.16 41.73 -31.30
CA SER A 229 0.76 43.03 -30.95
C SER A 229 1.27 43.78 -32.18
N LYS A 230 1.91 43.07 -33.12
CA LYS A 230 2.39 43.63 -34.40
C LYS A 230 1.23 44.03 -35.31
N GLU A 231 0.20 43.19 -35.42
CA GLU A 231 -0.98 43.48 -36.25
C GLU A 231 -1.79 44.66 -35.71
N VAL A 232 -1.88 44.82 -34.38
CA VAL A 232 -2.50 45.98 -33.74
C VAL A 232 -1.71 47.26 -34.04
N GLU A 233 -0.39 47.26 -33.89
CA GLU A 233 0.45 48.41 -34.20
C GLU A 233 0.31 48.83 -35.68
N SER A 234 0.34 47.84 -36.58
CA SER A 234 0.08 48.02 -38.01
C SER A 234 -1.29 48.65 -38.27
N ALA A 235 -2.36 48.10 -37.68
CA ALA A 235 -3.71 48.62 -37.82
C ALA A 235 -3.83 50.06 -37.30
N LEU A 236 -3.26 50.39 -36.13
CA LEU A 236 -3.34 51.73 -35.52
C LEU A 236 -2.59 52.80 -36.32
N SER A 237 -1.54 52.43 -37.06
CA SER A 237 -0.78 53.37 -37.87
C SER A 237 -1.51 53.81 -39.16
N GLN A 238 -2.56 53.08 -39.55
CA GLN A 238 -3.26 53.25 -40.83
C GLN A 238 -4.76 53.48 -40.71
N LEU A 239 -5.34 53.35 -39.51
CA LEU A 239 -6.75 53.62 -39.24
C LEU A 239 -7.02 55.12 -39.12
N ASP A 240 -7.74 55.67 -40.10
CA ASP A 240 -8.31 57.02 -40.05
C ASP A 240 -9.68 57.00 -39.34
N GLY A 241 -9.84 57.84 -38.32
CA GLY A 241 -11.08 57.99 -37.55
C GLY A 241 -11.05 57.35 -36.16
N ASP A 242 -11.35 58.18 -35.15
CA ASP A 242 -11.24 57.82 -33.72
C ASP A 242 -12.00 56.55 -33.34
N GLN A 243 -13.19 56.30 -33.89
CA GLN A 243 -14.03 55.18 -33.48
C GLN A 243 -13.50 53.79 -33.88
N THR A 244 -12.91 53.64 -35.08
CA THR A 244 -12.36 52.33 -35.51
C THR A 244 -11.09 52.01 -34.72
N ARG A 245 -10.26 53.05 -34.49
CA ARG A 245 -9.06 52.98 -33.67
C ARG A 245 -9.40 52.53 -32.23
N ASP A 246 -10.40 53.14 -31.61
CA ASP A 246 -10.83 52.81 -30.24
C ASP A 246 -11.32 51.36 -30.11
N ARG A 247 -12.06 50.88 -31.12
CA ARG A 247 -12.54 49.49 -31.16
C ARG A 247 -11.39 48.48 -31.32
N VAL A 248 -10.40 48.77 -32.17
CA VAL A 248 -9.22 47.90 -32.32
C VAL A 248 -8.40 47.86 -31.02
N LEU A 249 -8.21 49.01 -30.35
CA LEU A 249 -7.58 49.05 -29.02
C LEU A 249 -8.35 48.23 -27.98
N THR A 250 -9.67 48.33 -27.99
CA THR A 250 -10.54 47.55 -27.09
C THR A 250 -10.39 46.04 -27.34
N ILE A 251 -10.37 45.61 -28.60
CA ILE A 251 -10.18 44.19 -28.96
C ILE A 251 -8.80 43.73 -28.50
N ALA A 252 -7.74 44.50 -28.80
CA ALA A 252 -6.37 44.19 -28.40
C ALA A 252 -6.24 44.04 -26.87
N GLN A 253 -6.87 44.93 -26.10
CA GLN A 253 -6.88 44.86 -24.65
C GLN A 253 -7.60 43.60 -24.15
N LYS A 254 -8.79 43.29 -24.69
CA LYS A 254 -9.52 42.08 -24.33
C LYS A 254 -8.74 40.80 -24.67
N VAL A 255 -8.00 40.74 -25.79
CA VAL A 255 -7.16 39.58 -26.12
C VAL A 255 -5.96 39.49 -25.17
N LYS A 256 -5.36 40.62 -24.79
CA LYS A 256 -4.29 40.64 -23.78
C LYS A 256 -4.78 40.12 -22.42
N GLU A 257 -5.98 40.51 -22.00
CA GLU A 257 -6.63 39.96 -20.80
C GLU A 257 -6.84 38.45 -20.91
N LEU A 258 -7.29 37.96 -22.07
CA LEU A 258 -7.45 36.53 -22.34
C LEU A 258 -6.11 35.79 -22.23
N GLY A 259 -5.01 36.33 -22.77
CA GLY A 259 -3.66 35.77 -22.64
C GLY A 259 -3.17 35.70 -21.18
N GLY A 260 -3.51 36.70 -20.36
CA GLY A 260 -3.25 36.68 -18.92
C GLY A 260 -4.03 35.57 -18.20
N GLN A 261 -5.30 35.36 -18.55
CA GLN A 261 -6.13 34.29 -17.99
C GLN A 261 -5.65 32.90 -18.40
N PHE A 262 -5.23 32.73 -19.65
CA PHE A 262 -4.56 31.51 -20.10
C PHE A 262 -3.32 31.21 -19.27
N SER A 263 -2.49 32.22 -19.00
CA SER A 263 -1.26 32.05 -18.19
C SER A 263 -1.57 31.62 -16.76
N ALA A 264 -2.65 32.14 -16.16
CA ALA A 264 -3.11 31.72 -14.85
C ALA A 264 -3.58 30.24 -14.86
N LEU A 265 -4.43 29.86 -15.81
CA LEU A 265 -4.88 28.47 -15.94
C LEU A 265 -3.72 27.50 -16.18
N LEU A 266 -2.74 27.90 -16.98
CA LEU A 266 -1.52 27.14 -17.21
C LEU A 266 -0.72 26.90 -15.92
N SER A 267 -0.63 27.92 -15.07
CA SER A 267 -0.01 27.80 -13.75
C SER A 267 -0.77 26.80 -12.88
N ASP A 268 -2.10 26.87 -12.87
CA ASP A 268 -2.94 25.92 -12.10
C ASP A 268 -2.78 24.48 -12.61
N THR A 269 -2.71 24.30 -13.92
CA THR A 269 -2.49 22.98 -14.56
C THR A 269 -1.11 22.41 -14.23
N GLN A 270 -0.08 23.27 -14.20
CA GLN A 270 1.27 22.87 -13.81
C GLN A 270 1.32 22.46 -12.33
N HIS A 271 0.71 23.24 -11.44
CA HIS A 271 0.61 22.90 -10.02
C HIS A 271 -0.15 21.59 -9.78
N LEU A 272 -1.21 21.34 -10.56
CA LEU A 272 -1.90 20.06 -10.53
C LEU A 272 -0.97 18.91 -10.94
N SER A 273 -0.22 19.05 -12.04
CA SER A 273 0.74 18.03 -12.50
C SER A 273 1.82 17.73 -11.45
N GLU A 274 2.40 18.76 -10.84
CA GLU A 274 3.37 18.60 -9.75
C GLU A 274 2.77 17.88 -8.55
N SER A 275 1.55 18.27 -8.15
CA SER A 275 0.81 17.64 -7.06
C SER A 275 0.52 16.17 -7.36
N LEU A 276 0.02 15.86 -8.56
CA LEU A 276 -0.27 14.50 -9.02
C LEU A 276 0.99 13.63 -8.98
N THR A 277 2.13 14.15 -9.43
CA THR A 277 3.41 13.44 -9.41
C THR A 277 3.85 13.14 -7.97
N SER A 278 3.79 14.13 -7.08
CA SER A 278 4.12 13.95 -5.66
C SER A 278 3.23 12.89 -5.00
N TYR A 279 1.92 12.93 -5.28
CA TYR A 279 0.99 11.96 -4.75
C TYR A 279 1.21 10.55 -5.31
N ALA A 280 1.53 10.41 -6.59
CA ALA A 280 1.85 9.11 -7.18
C ALA A 280 3.06 8.47 -6.48
N SER A 281 4.11 9.25 -6.20
CA SER A 281 5.27 8.77 -5.43
C SER A 281 4.90 8.36 -4.00
N GLN A 282 4.10 9.16 -3.29
CA GLN A 282 3.65 8.83 -1.93
C GLN A 282 2.78 7.55 -1.90
N LEU A 283 1.91 7.39 -2.89
CA LEU A 283 1.09 6.20 -3.05
C LEU A 283 1.96 4.96 -3.33
N GLN A 284 2.97 5.08 -4.19
CA GLN A 284 3.89 4.00 -4.49
C GLN A 284 4.70 3.56 -3.25
N ASN A 285 5.17 4.51 -2.44
CA ASN A 285 5.85 4.22 -1.17
C ASN A 285 4.90 3.50 -0.18
N SER A 286 3.67 4.00 -0.04
CA SER A 286 2.67 3.37 0.85
C SER A 286 2.35 1.93 0.44
N ILE A 287 2.28 1.65 -0.87
CA ILE A 287 2.09 0.28 -1.40
C ILE A 287 3.33 -0.57 -1.13
N ALA A 288 4.53 -0.04 -1.35
CA ALA A 288 5.78 -0.76 -1.10
C ALA A 288 5.89 -1.15 0.38
N ASP A 289 5.57 -0.23 1.29
CA ASP A 289 5.57 -0.49 2.72
C ASP A 289 4.50 -1.53 3.11
N ALA A 290 3.32 -1.48 2.50
CA ALA A 290 2.28 -2.50 2.68
C ALA A 290 2.72 -3.89 2.17
N LEU A 291 3.46 -3.96 1.05
CA LEU A 291 4.05 -5.21 0.55
C LEU A 291 5.18 -5.71 1.45
N GLY A 292 5.96 -4.81 2.07
CA GLY A 292 6.95 -5.18 3.09
C GLY A 292 6.32 -5.91 4.27
N VAL A 293 5.09 -5.53 4.67
CA VAL A 293 4.34 -6.26 5.70
C VAL A 293 4.00 -7.69 5.25
N LEU A 294 3.84 -7.98 3.96
CA LEU A 294 3.64 -9.38 3.53
C LEU A 294 4.87 -10.26 3.77
N GLN A 295 6.08 -9.70 3.86
CA GLN A 295 7.27 -10.48 4.24
C GLN A 295 7.16 -11.01 5.67
N THR A 296 6.46 -10.32 6.59
CA THR A 296 6.23 -10.84 7.94
C THR A 296 5.32 -12.07 7.95
N GLN A 297 4.55 -12.30 6.87
CA GLN A 297 3.79 -13.53 6.72
C GLN A 297 4.69 -14.77 6.60
N ASP A 298 5.86 -14.65 5.96
CA ASP A 298 6.81 -15.75 5.86
C ASP A 298 7.41 -16.09 7.24
N ILE A 299 7.72 -15.06 8.03
CA ILE A 299 8.18 -15.21 9.42
C ILE A 299 7.12 -15.91 10.28
N MET A 300 5.85 -15.49 10.17
CA MET A 300 4.74 -16.15 10.86
C MET A 300 4.59 -17.61 10.45
N ARG A 301 4.72 -17.92 9.15
CA ARG A 301 4.68 -19.31 8.65
C ARG A 301 5.78 -20.15 9.30
N GLN A 302 7.02 -19.67 9.28
CA GLN A 302 8.15 -20.37 9.88
C GLN A 302 7.97 -20.61 11.39
N GLN A 303 7.43 -19.64 12.13
CA GLN A 303 7.15 -19.82 13.55
C GLN A 303 6.05 -20.87 13.80
N ILE A 304 5.01 -20.93 12.96
CA ILE A 304 3.98 -21.97 13.02
C ILE A 304 4.56 -23.36 12.72
N GLU A 305 5.37 -23.48 11.66
CA GLU A 305 6.06 -24.74 11.32
C GLU A 305 6.93 -25.24 12.50
N HIS A 306 7.61 -24.33 13.21
CA HIS A 306 8.37 -24.70 14.41
C HIS A 306 7.49 -25.14 15.58
N ILE A 307 6.29 -24.57 15.74
CA ILE A 307 5.33 -25.01 16.75
C ILE A 307 4.81 -26.41 16.40
N GLU A 308 4.49 -26.67 15.13
CA GLU A 308 4.08 -28.00 14.66
C GLU A 308 5.17 -29.04 14.89
N ASP A 309 6.43 -28.72 14.57
CA ASP A 309 7.58 -29.58 14.82
C ASP A 309 7.79 -29.87 16.31
N ALA A 310 7.62 -28.86 17.15
CA ALA A 310 7.68 -29.02 18.60
C ALA A 310 6.57 -29.99 19.05
N LEU A 311 5.31 -29.76 18.65
CA LEU A 311 4.19 -30.63 19.04
C LEU A 311 4.40 -32.07 18.59
N ARG A 312 4.89 -32.31 17.37
CA ARG A 312 5.27 -33.64 16.91
C ARG A 312 6.36 -34.27 17.79
N THR A 313 7.36 -33.50 18.20
CA THR A 313 8.42 -33.97 19.11
C THR A 313 7.84 -34.42 20.47
N LEU A 314 6.80 -33.73 20.96
CA LEU A 314 6.09 -34.11 22.17
C LEU A 314 5.27 -35.38 21.97
N ASP A 315 4.58 -35.53 20.84
CA ASP A 315 3.81 -36.74 20.51
C ASP A 315 4.72 -37.97 20.43
N GLU A 316 5.82 -37.89 19.67
CA GLU A 316 6.83 -38.96 19.58
C GLU A 316 7.40 -39.30 20.96
N HIS A 317 7.64 -38.29 21.80
CA HIS A 317 8.13 -38.51 23.17
C HIS A 317 7.13 -39.23 24.07
N VAL A 318 5.83 -38.93 23.96
CA VAL A 318 4.79 -39.62 24.72
C VAL A 318 4.64 -41.06 24.25
N GLU A 319 4.73 -41.31 22.93
CA GLU A 319 4.70 -42.67 22.36
C GLU A 319 5.89 -43.50 22.83
N ASP A 320 7.11 -42.97 22.77
CA ASP A 320 8.33 -43.64 23.27
C ASP A 320 8.15 -44.06 24.74
N TRP A 321 7.56 -43.18 25.56
CA TRP A 321 7.32 -43.41 26.99
C TRP A 321 6.22 -44.42 27.27
N ASP A 322 5.13 -44.41 26.50
CA ASP A 322 4.05 -45.39 26.62
C ASP A 322 4.54 -46.80 26.24
N GLU A 323 5.34 -46.89 25.17
CA GLU A 323 5.96 -48.13 24.73
C GLU A 323 6.87 -48.71 25.83
N GLN A 324 7.74 -47.90 26.41
CA GLN A 324 8.65 -48.34 27.47
C GLN A 324 7.91 -48.81 28.73
N LEU A 325 6.90 -48.06 29.17
CA LEU A 325 6.11 -48.41 30.36
C LEU A 325 5.27 -49.67 30.17
N THR A 326 4.89 -49.99 28.92
CA THR A 326 4.05 -51.14 28.59
C THR A 326 4.88 -52.40 28.29
N GLN A 327 5.96 -52.27 27.52
CA GLN A 327 6.73 -53.41 27.01
C GLN A 327 7.89 -53.81 27.95
N THR A 328 8.55 -52.86 28.61
CA THR A 328 9.73 -53.11 29.46
C THR A 328 9.61 -52.49 30.86
N PRO A 329 8.51 -52.76 31.61
CA PRO A 329 8.23 -52.11 32.90
C PRO A 329 9.30 -52.37 33.99
N ASP A 330 10.06 -53.45 33.82
CA ASP A 330 11.07 -53.93 34.77
C ASP A 330 12.48 -53.39 34.45
N ASN A 331 12.66 -52.75 33.30
CA ASN A 331 13.93 -52.19 32.86
C ASN A 331 13.74 -50.71 32.48
N PRO A 332 13.94 -49.78 33.43
CA PRO A 332 13.94 -48.35 33.13
C PRO A 332 15.22 -48.03 32.33
N GLU A 333 15.21 -48.31 31.03
CA GLU A 333 16.14 -47.68 30.08
C GLU A 333 16.03 -46.15 30.18
N LEU A 334 17.14 -45.44 30.05
CA LEU A 334 17.10 -43.99 29.98
C LEU A 334 16.69 -43.58 28.56
N LEU A 335 15.39 -43.32 28.36
CA LEU A 335 14.96 -42.51 27.23
C LEU A 335 15.51 -41.08 27.39
N PRO A 336 15.84 -40.39 26.29
CA PRO A 336 16.20 -38.98 26.31
C PRO A 336 15.15 -38.18 27.07
N SER A 337 15.56 -37.23 27.89
CA SER A 337 14.61 -36.35 28.56
C SER A 337 13.93 -35.43 27.54
N LEU A 338 12.71 -34.98 27.83
CA LEU A 338 12.09 -33.98 26.97
C LEU A 338 12.92 -32.68 27.00
N GLY A 339 13.65 -32.40 28.09
CA GLY A 339 14.68 -31.36 28.15
C GLY A 339 15.78 -31.50 27.08
N GLU A 340 16.31 -32.71 26.86
CA GLU A 340 17.30 -32.96 25.80
C GLU A 340 16.70 -32.73 24.39
N LYS A 341 15.44 -33.16 24.17
CA LYS A 341 14.72 -32.88 22.92
C LYS A 341 14.46 -31.37 22.75
N MET A 342 14.20 -30.62 23.82
CA MET A 342 14.07 -29.15 23.81
C MET A 342 15.38 -28.45 23.44
N ASP A 343 16.52 -28.93 23.92
CA ASP A 343 17.83 -28.38 23.53
C ASP A 343 18.12 -28.59 22.04
N VAL A 344 17.70 -29.72 21.47
CA VAL A 344 17.78 -29.95 20.01
C VAL A 344 16.90 -28.97 19.24
N LEU A 345 15.66 -28.72 19.69
CA LEU A 345 14.78 -27.71 19.09
C LEU A 345 15.40 -26.31 19.17
N PHE A 346 15.95 -25.94 20.33
CA PHE A 346 16.63 -24.65 20.53
C PHE A 346 17.80 -24.45 19.56
N ASN A 347 18.58 -25.51 19.31
CA ASN A 347 19.72 -25.46 18.39
C ASN A 347 19.32 -25.34 16.91
N ARG A 348 18.07 -25.66 16.55
CA ARG A 348 17.54 -25.45 15.19
C ARG A 348 17.08 -24.03 14.94
N TYR A 349 16.85 -23.23 15.98
CA TYR A 349 16.43 -21.84 15.78
C TYR A 349 17.54 -20.99 15.18
N VAL A 350 17.23 -20.41 14.03
CA VAL A 350 18.11 -19.51 13.30
C VAL A 350 17.84 -18.05 13.68
N MET A 351 16.61 -17.72 14.04
CA MET A 351 16.19 -16.34 14.32
C MET A 351 16.36 -15.95 15.79
N HIS A 352 16.80 -14.71 16.03
CA HIS A 352 16.93 -14.15 17.39
C HIS A 352 15.61 -14.18 18.18
N GLN A 353 14.51 -13.82 17.53
CA GLN A 353 13.19 -13.77 18.17
C GLN A 353 12.74 -15.16 18.65
N GLN A 354 13.02 -16.22 17.88
CA GLN A 354 12.71 -17.60 18.25
C GLN A 354 13.50 -18.05 19.48
N ARG A 355 14.81 -17.78 19.49
CA ARG A 355 15.67 -18.10 20.65
C ARG A 355 15.24 -17.34 21.89
N ASN A 356 14.88 -16.06 21.75
CA ASN A 356 14.41 -15.24 22.88
C ASN A 356 13.08 -15.75 23.43
N ALA A 357 12.12 -16.11 22.58
CA ALA A 357 10.85 -16.69 22.99
C ALA A 357 11.05 -17.98 23.81
N HIS A 358 11.95 -18.85 23.36
CA HIS A 358 12.30 -20.07 24.07
C HIS A 358 13.00 -19.79 25.42
N LEU A 359 14.02 -18.92 25.44
CA LEU A 359 14.77 -18.60 26.68
C LEU A 359 13.87 -17.96 27.74
N LEU A 360 13.02 -17.01 27.34
CA LEU A 360 12.05 -16.37 28.24
C LEU A 360 11.08 -17.38 28.85
N ALA A 361 10.61 -18.34 28.05
CA ALA A 361 9.69 -19.38 28.51
C ALA A 361 10.29 -20.28 29.60
N ILE A 362 11.59 -20.58 29.49
CA ILE A 362 12.31 -21.39 30.49
C ILE A 362 12.97 -20.54 31.58
N GLY A 363 12.68 -19.23 31.64
CA GLY A 363 13.18 -18.32 32.67
C GLY A 363 14.67 -17.97 32.56
N LYS A 364 15.30 -18.17 31.39
CA LYS A 364 16.69 -17.78 31.10
C LYS A 364 16.75 -16.39 30.46
N ALA A 365 17.81 -15.63 30.73
CA ALA A 365 17.95 -14.28 30.21
C ALA A 365 18.31 -14.29 28.70
N PRO A 366 17.73 -13.39 27.88
CA PRO A 366 18.15 -13.22 26.49
C PRO A 366 19.62 -12.76 26.45
N GLY A 367 20.52 -13.62 25.93
CA GLY A 367 21.97 -13.32 25.82
C GLY A 367 22.92 -14.37 26.40
N GLU A 368 22.43 -15.37 27.15
CA GLU A 368 23.30 -16.38 27.78
C GLU A 368 23.87 -17.44 26.82
N THR A 369 23.40 -17.52 25.57
CA THR A 369 23.73 -18.63 24.65
C THR A 369 24.18 -18.20 23.25
N GLY A 370 25.12 -17.25 23.16
CA GLY A 370 25.94 -17.01 21.95
C GLY A 370 25.20 -16.50 20.68
N LEU A 371 25.98 -15.90 19.78
CA LEU A 371 25.50 -15.31 18.51
C LEU A 371 24.83 -16.36 17.59
N PRO A 372 23.84 -15.96 16.77
CA PRO A 372 23.09 -16.85 15.88
C PRO A 372 23.99 -17.47 14.81
N ARG A 373 23.65 -18.69 14.36
CA ARG A 373 24.23 -19.28 13.14
C ARG A 373 23.57 -18.60 11.93
N VAL A 374 24.10 -17.43 11.58
CA VAL A 374 23.86 -16.67 10.33
C VAL A 374 22.38 -16.27 10.11
N GLU A 375 22.09 -14.98 10.30
CA GLU A 375 20.88 -14.35 9.74
C GLU A 375 21.08 -14.18 8.22
N LEU A 376 20.46 -15.05 7.42
CA LEU A 376 20.31 -14.81 5.98
C LEU A 376 19.01 -14.05 5.80
N PHE A 377 19.14 -12.74 5.57
CA PHE A 377 18.08 -11.88 5.04
C PHE A 377 17.77 -12.20 3.58
#